data_AF-A0A3P9IQB6-F1
#
_entry.id   AF-A0A3P9IQB6-F1
#
_cell.length_a   1.000
_cell.length_b   1.000
_cell.length_c   1.000
_cell.angle_alpha   90.00
_cell.angle_beta   90.00
_cell.angle_gamma   90.00
#
_symmetry.space_group_name_H-M   'P 1'
#
loop_
_entity.id
_entity.type
_entity.pdbx_description
1 polymer ?
#
loop_
_entity_poly.entity_id
_entity_poly.type
_entity_poly.pdbx_seq_one_letter_code
_entity_poly.pdbx_strand_id
1 'polypeptide(L)'
;MERELSLNRAETFSFVNPWIRYFLFFFSFLFWVFSLLIVAIGVYAKVQKATETVRDTFLVDPAVILIVVGVVMFFITFCGCIGALRENIRLLKTFSFSLTLVFLIHLAVAILGFFYSDQTRSALEKFARKAIVHYRDDLDLQNLMDYIQKEFKCCGWNSYTDWSWNLYFNCTRENPSSERCAVPYSCCTPVPGETVINTMCGFGVQTQKYLDANKSIYPVGCADRAVMWIETHLLLVGALTLGLALPQIAGIVLSQILISQIQEEITSLS
;
A
#
# COMPACT_ATOMS: atom_id res chain seq x y z
N MET A 1 -8.36 -0.88 -61.91
CA MET A 1 -9.34 0.01 -61.26
C MET A 1 -9.96 -0.64 -60.02
N GLU A 2 -10.58 -1.82 -60.08
CA GLU A 2 -11.04 -2.54 -58.87
C GLU A 2 -9.90 -2.93 -57.91
N ARG A 3 -8.72 -3.30 -58.45
CA ARG A 3 -7.54 -3.64 -57.65
C ARG A 3 -6.89 -2.43 -56.94
N GLU A 4 -7.04 -1.24 -57.53
CA GLU A 4 -6.63 0.07 -56.96
C GLU A 4 -7.68 0.57 -55.95
N LEU A 5 -8.97 0.34 -56.22
CA LEU A 5 -10.05 0.61 -55.28
C LEU A 5 -9.97 -0.31 -54.04
N SER A 6 -9.54 -1.56 -54.22
CA SER A 6 -9.27 -2.48 -53.09
C SER A 6 -7.99 -2.13 -52.34
N LEU A 7 -6.98 -1.56 -53.01
CA LEU A 7 -5.75 -1.11 -52.36
C LEU A 7 -6.00 0.16 -51.53
N ASN A 8 -6.74 1.13 -52.07
CA ASN A 8 -7.18 2.31 -51.33
C ASN A 8 -8.20 1.97 -50.22
N ARG A 9 -8.98 0.89 -50.39
CA ARG A 9 -9.83 0.34 -49.32
C ARG A 9 -9.02 -0.36 -48.22
N ALA A 10 -7.86 -0.91 -48.55
CA ALA A 10 -6.95 -1.51 -47.57
C ALA A 10 -6.14 -0.45 -46.81
N GLU A 11 -5.78 0.68 -47.43
CA GLU A 11 -5.17 1.83 -46.75
C GLU A 11 -6.16 2.63 -45.88
N THR A 12 -7.47 2.38 -45.99
CA THR A 12 -8.52 2.99 -45.16
C THR A 12 -8.97 2.12 -43.97
N PHE A 13 -8.26 1.03 -43.66
CA PHE A 13 -8.72 0.04 -42.67
C PHE A 13 -7.83 -0.04 -41.41
N SER A 14 -7.81 1.05 -40.65
CA SER A 14 -7.83 1.11 -39.18
C SER A 14 -7.68 2.59 -38.78
N PHE A 15 -8.78 3.32 -38.63
CA PHE A 15 -8.77 4.68 -38.06
C PHE A 15 -8.25 4.68 -36.60
N VAL A 16 -8.25 3.52 -35.96
CA VAL A 16 -7.65 3.27 -34.65
C VAL A 16 -6.12 3.24 -34.75
N ASN A 17 -5.45 4.11 -33.99
CA ASN A 17 -3.99 4.18 -33.96
C ASN A 17 -3.42 2.91 -33.29
N PRO A 18 -2.72 2.02 -34.03
CA PRO A 18 -2.25 0.76 -33.49
C PRO A 18 -1.30 0.94 -32.30
N TRP A 19 -0.50 2.01 -32.29
CA TRP A 19 0.41 2.32 -31.21
C TRP A 19 -0.32 2.56 -29.90
N ILE A 20 -1.42 3.31 -29.92
CA ILE A 20 -2.23 3.61 -28.73
C ILE A 20 -2.86 2.32 -28.21
N ARG A 21 -3.40 1.49 -29.10
CA ARG A 21 -4.02 0.20 -28.75
C ARG A 21 -3.01 -0.74 -28.07
N TYR A 22 -1.87 -0.98 -28.71
CA TYR A 22 -0.86 -1.89 -28.17
C TYR A 22 -0.18 -1.35 -26.91
N PHE A 23 0.02 -0.03 -26.81
CA PHE A 23 0.57 0.60 -25.61
C PHE A 23 -0.40 0.47 -24.42
N LEU A 24 -1.69 0.75 -24.62
CA LEU A 24 -2.71 0.60 -23.58
C LEU A 24 -2.85 -0.87 -23.15
N PHE A 25 -2.83 -1.80 -24.11
CA PHE A 25 -2.84 -3.23 -23.82
C PHE A 25 -1.61 -3.65 -23.00
N PHE A 26 -0.41 -3.29 -23.44
CA PHE A 26 0.84 -3.63 -22.75
C PHE A 26 0.84 -3.12 -21.31
N PHE A 27 0.48 -1.85 -21.12
CA PHE A 27 0.38 -1.26 -19.78
C PHE A 27 -0.65 -1.98 -18.92
N SER A 28 -1.87 -2.17 -19.43
CA SER A 28 -2.93 -2.87 -18.70
C SER A 28 -2.52 -4.29 -18.33
N PHE A 29 -1.81 -4.99 -19.22
CA PHE A 29 -1.33 -6.35 -18.99
C PHE A 29 -0.25 -6.41 -17.91
N LEU A 30 0.67 -5.44 -17.87
CA LEU A 30 1.64 -5.34 -16.79
C LEU A 30 0.95 -5.18 -15.43
N PHE A 31 0.00 -4.24 -15.30
CA PHE A 31 -0.74 -4.05 -14.05
C PHE A 31 -1.62 -5.26 -13.69
N TRP A 32 -2.14 -5.97 -14.70
CA TRP A 32 -2.86 -7.21 -14.49
C TRP A 32 -1.97 -8.30 -13.88
N VAL A 33 -0.74 -8.49 -14.39
CA VAL A 33 0.23 -9.41 -13.79
C VAL A 33 0.60 -8.98 -12.36
N PHE A 34 0.86 -7.69 -12.12
CA PHE A 34 1.11 -7.18 -10.77
C PHE A 34 -0.06 -7.43 -9.82
N SER A 35 -1.30 -7.26 -10.29
CA SER A 35 -2.49 -7.53 -9.48
C SER A 35 -2.61 -9.01 -9.09
N LEU A 36 -2.29 -9.92 -10.00
CA LEU A 36 -2.23 -11.37 -9.71
C LEU A 36 -1.16 -11.69 -8.66
N LEU A 37 0.02 -11.08 -8.76
CA LEU A 37 1.09 -11.26 -7.77
C LEU A 37 0.66 -10.77 -6.39
N ILE A 38 0.01 -9.60 -6.31
CA ILE A 38 -0.51 -9.06 -5.04
C ILE A 38 -1.55 -10.00 -4.43
N VAL A 39 -2.50 -10.52 -5.24
CA VAL A 39 -3.49 -11.49 -4.75
C VAL A 39 -2.81 -12.77 -4.27
N ALA A 40 -1.83 -13.30 -5.01
CA ALA A 40 -1.11 -14.50 -4.63
C ALA A 40 -0.36 -14.33 -3.29
N ILE A 41 0.34 -13.20 -3.11
CA ILE A 41 1.02 -12.87 -1.85
C ILE A 41 0.01 -12.75 -0.70
N GLY A 42 -1.11 -12.06 -0.91
CA GLY A 42 -2.14 -11.89 0.11
C GLY A 42 -2.79 -13.21 0.52
N VAL A 43 -3.12 -14.08 -0.45
CA VAL A 43 -3.66 -15.42 -0.18
C VAL A 43 -2.64 -16.28 0.56
N TYR A 44 -1.37 -16.26 0.13
CA TYR A 44 -0.29 -17.00 0.80
C TYR A 44 -0.14 -16.58 2.27
N ALA A 45 -0.08 -15.26 2.53
CA ALA A 45 -0.02 -14.73 3.89
C ALA A 45 -1.25 -15.16 4.71
N LYS A 46 -2.45 -15.13 4.13
CA LYS A 46 -3.67 -15.52 4.85
C LYS A 46 -3.74 -17.02 5.14
N VAL A 47 -3.28 -17.87 4.24
CA VAL A 47 -3.26 -19.33 4.42
C VAL A 47 -2.29 -19.74 5.52
N GLN A 48 -1.11 -19.11 5.60
CA GLN A 48 -0.20 -19.34 6.73
C GLN A 48 -0.87 -19.02 8.06
N LYS A 49 -1.58 -17.87 8.14
CA LYS A 49 -2.33 -17.49 9.35
C LYS A 49 -3.48 -18.42 9.71
N ALA A 50 -4.20 -18.98 8.73
CA ALA A 50 -5.38 -19.82 9.00
C ALA A 50 -5.06 -21.11 9.78
N THR A 51 -3.78 -21.50 9.81
CA THR A 51 -3.30 -22.65 10.60
C THR A 51 -3.15 -22.30 12.09
N GLU A 52 -3.08 -21.01 12.42
CA GLU A 52 -3.03 -20.49 13.79
C GLU A 52 -4.39 -19.89 14.15
N THR A 53 -5.07 -20.48 15.14
CA THR A 53 -6.42 -20.13 15.59
C THR A 53 -6.51 -18.74 16.21
N VAL A 54 -6.35 -17.67 15.43
CA VAL A 54 -6.56 -16.29 15.86
C VAL A 54 -7.86 -15.77 15.24
N ARG A 55 -8.90 -15.77 16.06
CA ARG A 55 -10.16 -15.10 15.78
C ARG A 55 -9.98 -13.63 16.14
N ASP A 56 -9.73 -12.75 15.15
CA ASP A 56 -10.23 -11.38 15.24
C ASP A 56 -10.21 -10.56 13.93
N THR A 57 -11.28 -9.74 13.80
CA THR A 57 -11.63 -8.73 12.77
C THR A 57 -11.05 -8.90 11.36
N PHE A 58 -11.78 -9.64 10.52
CA PHE A 58 -11.48 -9.90 9.10
C PHE A 58 -11.11 -8.65 8.26
N LEU A 59 -11.62 -7.46 8.59
CA LEU A 59 -11.48 -6.26 7.75
C LEU A 59 -10.23 -5.41 8.03
N VAL A 60 -9.48 -5.69 9.10
CA VAL A 60 -8.26 -4.91 9.45
C VAL A 60 -7.03 -5.83 9.53
N ASP A 61 -7.06 -6.92 8.76
CA ASP A 61 -5.90 -7.78 8.52
C ASP A 61 -5.19 -7.26 7.25
N PRO A 62 -3.90 -6.85 7.32
CA PRO A 62 -3.15 -6.37 6.18
C PRO A 62 -3.23 -7.32 4.96
N ALA A 63 -3.22 -8.64 5.20
CA ALA A 63 -3.33 -9.63 4.14
C ALA A 63 -4.69 -9.56 3.41
N VAL A 64 -5.79 -9.35 4.14
CA VAL A 64 -7.13 -9.23 3.56
C VAL A 64 -7.26 -7.95 2.73
N ILE A 65 -6.70 -6.82 3.20
CA ILE A 65 -6.68 -5.56 2.45
C ILE A 65 -5.92 -5.76 1.12
N LEU A 66 -4.76 -6.41 1.15
CA LEU A 66 -3.99 -6.73 -0.05
C LEU A 66 -4.78 -7.58 -1.04
N ILE A 67 -5.49 -8.62 -0.56
CA ILE A 67 -6.35 -9.46 -1.41
C ILE A 67 -7.47 -8.62 -2.06
N VAL A 68 -8.20 -7.82 -1.28
CA VAL A 68 -9.32 -7.02 -1.79
C VAL A 68 -8.84 -6.02 -2.85
N VAL A 69 -7.78 -5.28 -2.56
CA VAL A 69 -7.19 -4.32 -3.52
C VAL A 69 -6.70 -5.04 -4.77
N GLY A 70 -6.00 -6.16 -4.61
CA GLY A 70 -5.49 -6.96 -5.71
C GLY A 70 -6.61 -7.49 -6.62
N VAL A 71 -7.70 -8.00 -6.06
CA VAL A 71 -8.85 -8.51 -6.82
C VAL A 71 -9.57 -7.39 -7.56
N VAL A 72 -9.79 -6.23 -6.93
CA VAL A 72 -10.39 -5.06 -7.61
C VAL A 72 -9.52 -4.60 -8.77
N MET A 73 -8.21 -4.47 -8.56
CA MET A 73 -7.25 -4.10 -9.60
C MET A 73 -7.18 -5.13 -10.73
N PHE A 74 -7.29 -6.42 -10.41
CA PHE A 74 -7.35 -7.51 -11.40
C PHE A 74 -8.52 -7.33 -12.36
N PHE A 75 -9.74 -7.10 -11.85
CA PHE A 75 -10.91 -6.90 -12.71
C PHE A 75 -10.81 -5.62 -13.56
N ILE A 76 -10.34 -4.51 -12.96
CA ILE A 76 -10.16 -3.25 -13.70
C ILE A 76 -9.17 -3.45 -14.86
N THR A 77 -7.98 -3.98 -14.56
CA THR A 77 -6.91 -4.17 -15.55
C THR A 77 -7.26 -5.24 -16.58
N PHE A 78 -8.01 -6.28 -16.21
CA PHE A 78 -8.56 -7.27 -17.14
C PHE A 78 -9.53 -6.64 -18.14
N CYS A 79 -10.45 -5.79 -17.68
CA CYS A 79 -11.32 -5.01 -18.56
C CYS A 79 -10.52 -4.10 -19.51
N GLY A 80 -9.44 -3.50 -19.04
CA GLY A 80 -8.51 -2.71 -19.88
C GLY A 80 -7.84 -3.56 -20.97
N CYS A 81 -7.31 -4.73 -20.61
CA CYS A 81 -6.67 -5.65 -21.55
C CYS A 81 -7.63 -6.13 -22.64
N ILE A 82 -8.80 -6.67 -22.25
CA ILE A 82 -9.78 -7.20 -23.19
C ILE A 82 -10.45 -6.07 -23.98
N GLY A 83 -10.71 -4.92 -23.34
CA GLY A 83 -11.26 -3.74 -23.99
C GLY A 83 -10.35 -3.23 -25.11
N ALA A 84 -9.04 -3.17 -24.88
CA ALA A 84 -8.06 -2.76 -25.89
C ALA A 84 -7.89 -3.80 -27.01
N LEU A 85 -7.81 -5.10 -26.69
CA LEU A 85 -7.62 -6.16 -27.70
C LEU A 85 -8.84 -6.42 -28.57
N ARG A 86 -10.04 -6.33 -27.98
CA ARG A 86 -11.31 -6.59 -28.67
C ARG A 86 -11.99 -5.34 -29.18
N GLU A 87 -11.38 -4.17 -29.00
CA GLU A 87 -11.94 -2.87 -29.37
C GLU A 87 -13.38 -2.69 -28.83
N ASN A 88 -13.61 -3.20 -27.62
CA ASN A 88 -14.95 -3.20 -27.02
C ASN A 88 -15.16 -1.92 -26.22
N ILE A 89 -15.90 -0.98 -26.81
CA ILE A 89 -16.23 0.32 -26.22
C ILE A 89 -16.82 0.19 -24.81
N ARG A 90 -17.67 -0.80 -24.54
CA ARG A 90 -18.30 -0.94 -23.21
C ARG A 90 -17.26 -1.28 -22.14
N LEU A 91 -16.38 -2.24 -22.42
CA LEU A 91 -15.29 -2.61 -21.49
C LEU A 91 -14.31 -1.47 -21.28
N LEU A 92 -13.98 -0.75 -22.35
CA LEU A 92 -13.07 0.39 -22.28
C LEU A 92 -13.67 1.58 -21.50
N LYS A 93 -14.99 1.81 -21.62
CA LYS A 93 -15.74 2.77 -20.78
C LYS A 93 -15.74 2.34 -19.32
N THR A 94 -15.98 1.06 -19.02
CA THR A 94 -15.90 0.54 -17.64
C THR A 94 -14.51 0.75 -17.06
N PHE A 95 -13.46 0.40 -17.80
CA PHE A 95 -12.07 0.62 -17.39
C PHE A 95 -11.78 2.10 -17.09
N SER A 96 -12.13 3.00 -18.01
CA SER A 96 -11.92 4.44 -17.85
C SER A 96 -12.68 5.02 -16.66
N PHE A 97 -13.94 4.62 -16.49
CA PHE A 97 -14.78 5.04 -15.36
C PHE A 97 -14.22 4.54 -14.03
N SER A 98 -13.81 3.28 -13.94
CA SER A 98 -13.20 2.71 -12.74
C SER A 98 -11.88 3.41 -12.38
N LEU A 99 -11.00 3.67 -13.35
CA LEU A 99 -9.77 4.44 -13.10
C LEU A 99 -10.06 5.86 -12.61
N THR A 100 -11.07 6.52 -13.19
CA THR A 100 -11.49 7.85 -12.74
C THR A 100 -11.97 7.82 -11.29
N LEU A 101 -12.78 6.82 -10.91
CA LEU A 101 -13.23 6.66 -9.53
C LEU A 101 -12.05 6.44 -8.57
N VAL A 102 -11.10 5.57 -8.93
CA VAL A 102 -9.89 5.33 -8.13
C VAL A 102 -9.05 6.60 -7.99
N PHE A 103 -8.90 7.37 -9.05
CA PHE A 103 -8.19 8.65 -9.02
C PHE A 103 -8.87 9.66 -8.09
N LEU A 104 -10.19 9.77 -8.14
CA LEU A 104 -10.96 10.66 -7.24
C LEU A 104 -10.84 10.21 -5.78
N ILE A 105 -10.85 8.90 -5.49
CA ILE A 105 -10.61 8.38 -4.15
C ILE A 105 -9.19 8.73 -3.69
N HIS A 106 -8.19 8.54 -4.55
CA HIS A 106 -6.80 8.88 -4.22
C HIS A 106 -6.65 10.37 -3.90
N LEU A 107 -7.26 11.23 -4.73
CA LEU A 107 -7.25 12.67 -4.52
C LEU A 107 -7.97 13.05 -3.21
N ALA A 108 -9.12 12.45 -2.92
CA ALA A 108 -9.84 12.67 -1.68
C ALA A 108 -9.02 12.26 -0.45
N VAL A 109 -8.36 11.10 -0.49
CA VAL A 109 -7.47 10.64 0.59
C VAL A 109 -6.30 11.61 0.77
N ALA A 110 -5.68 12.10 -0.31
CA ALA A 110 -4.58 13.06 -0.23
C ALA A 110 -5.03 14.39 0.39
N ILE A 111 -6.17 14.93 -0.05
CA ILE A 111 -6.74 16.18 0.48
C ILE A 111 -7.11 16.00 1.95
N LEU A 112 -7.87 14.95 2.30
CA LEU A 112 -8.29 14.69 3.67
C LEU A 112 -7.09 14.44 4.60
N GLY A 113 -6.07 13.71 4.13
CA GLY A 113 -4.84 13.47 4.87
C GLY A 113 -4.08 14.75 5.19
N PHE A 114 -4.09 15.72 4.27
CA PHE A 114 -3.43 17.01 4.45
C PHE A 114 -4.24 17.96 5.36
N PHE A 115 -5.53 18.14 5.10
CA PHE A 115 -6.37 19.10 5.83
C PHE A 115 -6.80 18.60 7.22
N TYR A 116 -7.00 17.29 7.37
CA TYR A 116 -7.43 16.65 8.62
C TYR A 116 -6.32 15.77 9.19
N SER A 117 -5.13 16.35 9.32
CA SER A 117 -3.92 15.66 9.81
C SER A 117 -4.13 15.05 11.21
N ASP A 118 -4.81 15.75 12.12
CA ASP A 118 -5.12 15.23 13.46
C ASP A 118 -6.02 13.98 13.42
N GLN A 119 -7.05 14.01 12.58
CA GLN A 119 -7.95 12.86 12.42
C GLN A 119 -7.23 11.68 11.75
N THR A 120 -6.34 11.98 10.80
CA THR A 120 -5.47 10.99 10.16
C THR A 120 -4.52 10.36 11.18
N ARG A 121 -3.89 11.17 12.04
CA ARG A 121 -3.03 10.69 13.14
C ARG A 121 -3.81 9.79 14.10
N SER A 122 -5.03 10.17 14.46
CA SER A 122 -5.90 9.35 15.32
C SER A 122 -6.33 8.03 14.66
N ALA A 123 -6.62 8.03 13.36
CA ALA A 123 -6.93 6.82 12.62
C ALA A 123 -5.73 5.86 12.56
N LEU A 124 -4.53 6.39 12.31
CA LEU A 124 -3.28 5.63 12.33
C LEU A 124 -2.93 5.13 13.74
N GLU A 125 -3.22 5.90 14.79
CA GLU A 125 -3.04 5.46 16.18
C GLU A 125 -3.87 4.21 16.47
N LYS A 126 -5.12 4.13 15.99
CA LYS A 126 -5.96 2.93 16.17
C LYS A 126 -5.31 1.71 15.51
N PHE A 127 -4.72 1.88 14.33
CA PHE A 127 -3.98 0.83 13.64
C PHE A 127 -2.71 0.42 14.41
N ALA A 128 -1.89 1.40 14.82
CA ALA A 128 -0.68 1.16 15.61
C ALA A 128 -0.99 0.49 16.95
N ARG A 129 -2.07 0.91 17.63
CA ARG A 129 -2.56 0.28 18.85
C ARG A 129 -2.94 -1.17 18.60
N LYS A 130 -3.66 -1.47 17.52
CA LYS A 130 -4.00 -2.85 17.16
C LYS A 130 -2.74 -3.69 16.93
N ALA A 131 -1.75 -3.14 16.22
CA ALA A 131 -0.47 -3.78 15.96
C ALA A 131 0.32 -4.07 17.25
N ILE A 132 0.39 -3.12 18.18
CA ILE A 132 1.07 -3.29 19.47
C ILE A 132 0.33 -4.32 20.34
N VAL A 133 -1.00 -4.23 20.44
CA VAL A 133 -1.80 -5.17 21.24
C VAL A 133 -1.59 -6.61 20.78
N HIS A 134 -1.59 -6.85 19.46
CA HIS A 134 -1.45 -8.19 18.88
C HIS A 134 -0.01 -8.52 18.44
N TYR A 135 0.99 -7.78 18.93
CA TYR A 135 2.38 -7.91 18.49
C TYR A 135 2.94 -9.33 18.66
N ARG A 136 2.54 -10.06 19.71
CA ARG A 136 2.95 -11.45 19.95
C ARG A 136 1.99 -12.48 19.34
N ASP A 137 0.82 -12.05 18.90
CA ASP A 137 -0.25 -12.93 18.43
C ASP A 137 -0.30 -13.02 16.89
N ASP A 138 0.27 -12.03 16.18
CA ASP A 138 0.32 -11.98 14.73
C ASP A 138 1.75 -11.68 14.25
N LEU A 139 2.40 -12.68 13.65
CA LEU A 139 3.77 -12.60 13.15
C LEU A 139 3.95 -11.51 12.07
N ASP A 140 2.93 -11.20 11.28
CA ASP A 140 3.01 -10.13 10.28
C ASP A 140 3.01 -8.75 10.95
N LEU A 141 2.16 -8.56 11.97
CA LEU A 141 2.15 -7.32 12.75
C LEU A 141 3.46 -7.17 13.54
N GLN A 142 4.00 -8.29 14.05
CA GLN A 142 5.30 -8.32 14.70
C GLN A 142 6.41 -7.86 13.74
N ASN A 143 6.52 -8.50 12.57
CA ASN A 143 7.55 -8.20 11.58
C ASN A 143 7.41 -6.78 11.02
N LEU A 144 6.19 -6.33 10.76
CA LEU A 144 5.91 -4.97 10.31
C LEU A 144 6.33 -3.94 11.35
N MET A 145 5.95 -4.14 12.62
CA MET A 145 6.31 -3.22 13.70
C MET A 145 7.83 -3.21 13.93
N ASP A 146 8.46 -4.39 13.92
CA ASP A 146 9.91 -4.53 14.05
C ASP A 146 10.64 -3.80 12.93
N TYR A 147 10.17 -3.94 11.69
CA TYR A 147 10.73 -3.25 10.53
C TYR A 147 10.58 -1.74 10.66
N ILE A 148 9.38 -1.23 10.98
CA ILE A 148 9.12 0.20 11.16
C ILE A 148 10.03 0.77 12.24
N GLN A 149 10.14 0.12 13.39
CA GLN A 149 10.94 0.62 14.51
C GLN A 149 12.43 0.67 14.21
N LYS A 150 12.97 -0.35 13.54
CA LYS A 150 14.37 -0.40 13.12
C LYS A 150 14.67 0.63 12.03
N GLU A 151 13.82 0.71 11.01
CA GLU A 151 14.02 1.59 9.86
C GLU A 151 13.89 3.07 10.25
N PHE A 152 12.81 3.42 10.94
CA PHE A 152 12.55 4.80 11.36
C PHE A 152 13.24 5.17 12.68
N LYS A 153 13.95 4.22 13.32
CA LYS A 153 14.67 4.39 14.59
C LYS A 153 13.77 5.03 15.64
N CYS A 154 12.68 4.37 15.96
CA CYS A 154 11.62 4.81 16.86
C CYS A 154 11.11 3.66 17.74
N CYS A 155 10.32 3.98 18.77
CA CYS A 155 9.71 2.98 19.65
C CYS A 155 8.30 3.40 20.08
N GLY A 156 7.34 2.47 19.96
CA GLY A 156 5.92 2.76 20.14
C GLY A 156 5.32 3.67 19.07
N TRP A 157 4.13 4.23 19.31
CA TRP A 157 3.46 5.13 18.35
C TRP A 157 3.75 6.60 18.67
N ASN A 158 3.34 7.06 19.83
CA ASN A 158 3.66 8.38 20.39
C ASN A 158 4.88 8.30 21.31
N SER A 159 5.07 7.18 22.03
CA SER A 159 6.16 6.99 22.99
C SER A 159 6.49 5.51 23.18
N TYR A 160 7.72 5.21 23.62
CA TYR A 160 8.13 3.86 24.01
C TYR A 160 7.25 3.23 25.11
N THR A 161 6.54 4.04 25.90
CA THR A 161 5.59 3.57 26.91
C THR A 161 4.29 2.98 26.34
N ASP A 162 4.00 3.22 25.05
CA ASP A 162 2.82 2.66 24.38
C ASP A 162 2.85 1.13 24.34
N TRP A 163 4.04 0.53 24.51
CA TRP A 163 4.19 -0.91 24.69
C TRP A 163 3.41 -1.45 25.89
N SER A 164 3.03 -0.62 26.86
CA SER A 164 2.10 -1.03 27.92
C SER A 164 0.70 -1.42 27.43
N TRP A 165 0.32 -1.14 26.18
CA TRP A 165 -0.93 -1.63 25.58
C TRP A 165 -0.90 -3.13 25.30
N ASN A 166 0.29 -3.72 25.15
CA ASN A 166 0.44 -5.15 24.92
C ASN A 166 0.42 -5.91 26.26
N LEU A 167 -0.25 -7.07 26.29
CA LEU A 167 -0.39 -7.90 27.49
C LEU A 167 0.95 -8.31 28.13
N TYR A 168 1.96 -8.66 27.31
CA TYR A 168 3.26 -9.14 27.78
C TYR A 168 4.17 -8.02 28.29
N PHE A 169 4.07 -6.82 27.71
CA PHE A 169 4.92 -5.67 28.05
C PHE A 169 4.28 -4.73 29.09
N ASN A 170 3.00 -4.90 29.41
CA ASN A 170 2.25 -4.08 30.35
C ASN A 170 2.96 -3.95 31.71
N CYS A 171 3.21 -2.73 32.17
CA CYS A 171 4.05 -2.47 33.33
C CYS A 171 3.35 -2.58 34.71
N THR A 172 2.07 -2.99 34.73
CA THR A 172 1.29 -3.25 35.95
C THR A 172 1.98 -4.31 36.84
N ARG A 173 2.00 -4.12 38.16
CA ARG A 173 2.79 -4.95 39.10
C ARG A 173 2.34 -6.41 39.12
N GLU A 174 1.07 -6.64 38.84
CA GLU A 174 0.43 -7.95 38.82
C GLU A 174 0.74 -8.75 37.55
N ASN A 175 1.38 -8.14 36.53
CA ASN A 175 1.71 -8.83 35.30
C ASN A 175 2.84 -9.87 35.54
N PRO A 176 2.59 -11.17 35.34
CA PRO A 176 3.60 -12.20 35.58
C PRO A 176 4.63 -12.34 34.44
N SER A 177 4.44 -11.62 33.33
CA SER A 177 5.32 -11.68 32.16
C SER A 177 6.77 -11.33 32.51
N SER A 178 7.71 -12.11 31.97
CA SER A 178 9.15 -11.80 32.05
C SER A 178 9.49 -10.49 31.33
N GLU A 179 8.72 -10.12 30.30
CA GLU A 179 8.88 -8.90 29.50
C GLU A 179 8.14 -7.69 30.10
N ARG A 180 7.66 -7.80 31.34
CA ARG A 180 6.96 -6.70 32.03
C ARG A 180 7.82 -5.43 32.05
N CYS A 181 7.19 -4.30 31.72
CA CYS A 181 7.85 -3.00 31.60
C CYS A 181 9.00 -2.97 30.57
N ALA A 182 9.08 -3.95 29.66
CA ALA A 182 10.07 -3.98 28.61
C ALA A 182 9.54 -3.38 27.30
N VAL A 183 10.44 -3.14 26.35
CA VAL A 183 10.08 -2.88 24.95
C VAL A 183 10.73 -3.95 24.07
N PRO A 184 10.22 -4.22 22.86
CA PRO A 184 10.83 -5.21 21.98
C PRO A 184 12.22 -4.79 21.53
N TYR A 185 13.00 -5.80 21.13
CA TYR A 185 14.39 -5.64 20.70
C TYR A 185 14.53 -4.74 19.45
N SER A 186 13.49 -4.58 18.64
CA SER A 186 13.45 -3.67 17.50
C SER A 186 13.61 -2.19 17.89
N CYS A 187 13.33 -1.85 19.14
CA CYS A 187 13.57 -0.51 19.68
C CYS A 187 15.03 -0.26 20.08
N CYS A 188 15.87 -1.31 20.16
CA CYS A 188 17.23 -1.21 20.68
C CYS A 188 18.16 -0.39 19.79
N THR A 189 19.03 0.40 20.41
CA THR A 189 20.15 1.06 19.73
C THR A 189 21.35 0.10 19.63
N PRO A 190 22.12 0.15 18.54
CA PRO A 190 23.39 -0.56 18.48
C PRO A 190 24.41 0.09 19.43
N VAL A 191 25.14 -0.72 20.18
CA VAL A 191 26.19 -0.24 21.08
C VAL A 191 27.44 0.12 20.26
N PRO A 192 28.03 1.32 20.46
CA PRO A 192 29.23 1.71 19.72
C PRO A 192 30.38 0.72 19.93
N GLY A 193 30.91 0.16 18.83
CA GLY A 193 32.01 -0.81 18.86
C GLY A 193 31.57 -2.27 18.90
N GLU A 194 30.27 -2.55 19.03
CA GLU A 194 29.71 -3.89 18.93
C GLU A 194 28.94 -4.07 17.62
N THR A 195 29.09 -5.22 16.99
CA THR A 195 28.35 -5.58 15.76
C THR A 195 27.01 -6.25 16.05
N VAL A 196 26.78 -6.66 17.30
CA VAL A 196 25.60 -7.41 17.72
C VAL A 196 24.72 -6.52 18.59
N ILE A 197 23.43 -6.45 18.26
CA ILE A 197 22.44 -5.70 19.07
C ILE A 197 22.12 -6.53 20.31
N ASN A 198 22.21 -5.91 21.49
CA ASN A 198 21.75 -6.53 22.73
C ASN A 198 20.22 -6.67 22.70
N THR A 199 19.72 -7.89 22.47
CA THR A 199 18.28 -8.16 22.41
C THR A 199 17.57 -8.01 23.76
N MET A 200 18.33 -7.95 24.86
CA MET A 200 17.82 -7.68 26.20
C MET A 200 17.84 -6.19 26.57
N CYS A 201 18.19 -5.28 25.65
CA CYS A 201 18.29 -3.84 25.96
C CYS A 201 16.97 -3.25 26.49
N GLY A 202 15.84 -3.82 26.09
CA GLY A 202 14.51 -3.26 26.34
C GLY A 202 13.97 -3.57 27.73
N PHE A 203 14.59 -4.46 28.51
CA PHE A 203 14.06 -4.91 29.81
C PHE A 203 14.02 -3.77 30.84
N GLY A 204 12.84 -3.55 31.44
CA GLY A 204 12.62 -2.55 32.48
C GLY A 204 12.70 -1.10 32.00
N VAL A 205 12.92 -0.84 30.71
CA VAL A 205 13.15 0.50 30.17
C VAL A 205 11.93 1.40 30.34
N GLN A 206 10.71 0.85 30.34
CA GLN A 206 9.49 1.64 30.57
C GLN A 206 9.44 2.31 31.95
N THR A 207 10.24 1.86 32.92
CA THR A 207 10.34 2.47 34.27
C THR A 207 11.43 3.54 34.37
N GLN A 208 12.27 3.67 33.35
CA GLN A 208 13.39 4.60 33.34
C GLN A 208 12.94 6.00 32.91
N LYS A 209 13.74 7.01 33.23
CA LYS A 209 13.54 8.35 32.69
C LYS A 209 13.94 8.37 31.21
N TYR A 210 13.34 9.27 30.44
CA TYR A 210 13.61 9.41 29.00
C TYR A 210 15.10 9.49 28.66
N LEU A 211 15.88 10.25 29.44
CA LEU A 211 17.34 10.40 29.22
C LEU A 211 18.12 9.11 29.42
N ASP A 212 17.67 8.23 30.31
CA ASP A 212 18.30 6.93 30.56
C ASP A 212 17.86 5.91 29.52
N ALA A 213 16.57 5.90 29.16
CA ALA A 213 16.05 5.08 28.07
C ALA A 213 16.73 5.40 26.72
N ASN A 214 17.03 6.67 26.44
CA ASN A 214 17.72 7.08 25.20
C ASN A 214 19.14 6.52 25.05
N LYS A 215 19.73 5.96 26.12
CA LYS A 215 21.05 5.32 26.04
C LYS A 215 20.98 3.92 25.46
N SER A 216 19.84 3.23 25.60
CA SER A 216 19.67 1.82 25.19
C SER A 216 18.64 1.60 24.08
N ILE A 217 17.71 2.54 23.88
CA ILE A 217 16.65 2.44 22.87
C ILE A 217 16.48 3.74 22.09
N TYR A 218 15.65 3.71 21.05
CA TYR A 218 15.11 4.90 20.40
C TYR A 218 13.75 5.31 21.03
N PRO A 219 13.71 6.17 22.07
CA PRO A 219 12.50 6.41 22.86
C PRO A 219 11.44 7.28 22.16
N VAL A 220 11.78 7.91 21.03
CA VAL A 220 10.88 8.77 20.25
C VAL A 220 9.80 7.91 19.58
N GLY A 221 8.55 8.36 19.61
CA GLY A 221 7.43 7.70 18.93
C GLY A 221 7.58 7.65 17.41
N CYS A 222 7.09 6.57 16.81
CA CYS A 222 7.13 6.40 15.36
C CYS A 222 6.25 7.40 14.59
N ALA A 223 5.19 7.94 15.20
CA ALA A 223 4.36 8.97 14.59
C ALA A 223 5.18 10.23 14.26
N ASP A 224 5.96 10.72 15.23
CA ASP A 224 6.76 11.92 15.05
C ASP A 224 7.94 11.67 14.09
N ARG A 225 8.54 10.47 14.13
CA ARG A 225 9.56 10.07 13.14
C ARG A 225 9.02 9.97 11.73
N ALA A 226 7.78 9.51 11.55
CA ALA A 226 7.13 9.47 10.24
C ALA A 226 6.94 10.87 9.67
N VAL A 227 6.49 11.84 10.49
CA VAL A 227 6.35 13.24 10.07
C VAL A 227 7.70 13.84 9.67
N MET A 228 8.73 13.69 10.52
CA MET A 228 10.08 14.17 10.21
C MET A 228 10.66 13.53 8.94
N TRP A 229 10.38 12.24 8.72
CA TRP A 229 10.82 11.55 7.51
C TRP A 229 10.16 12.11 6.25
N ILE A 230 8.84 12.38 6.29
CA ILE A 230 8.10 13.00 5.18
C ILE A 230 8.66 14.38 4.86
N GLU A 231 8.89 15.21 5.87
CA GLU A 231 9.44 16.57 5.67
C GLU A 231 10.83 16.52 5.03
N THR A 232 11.67 15.57 5.46
CA THR A 232 13.04 15.43 4.93
C THR A 232 13.06 14.81 3.53
N HIS A 233 12.09 13.96 3.19
CA HIS A 233 12.04 13.19 1.94
C HIS A 233 10.89 13.62 1.01
N LEU A 234 10.49 14.89 1.07
CA LEU A 234 9.35 15.42 0.31
C LEU A 234 9.43 15.12 -1.19
N LEU A 235 10.64 15.17 -1.79
CA LEU A 235 10.84 14.83 -3.20
C LEU A 235 10.51 13.36 -3.51
N LEU A 236 10.90 12.44 -2.63
CA LEU A 236 10.61 11.02 -2.79
C LEU A 236 9.12 10.75 -2.62
N VAL A 237 8.49 11.35 -1.61
CA VAL A 237 7.03 11.24 -1.39
C VAL A 237 6.25 11.82 -2.58
N GLY A 238 6.68 12.97 -3.10
CA GLY A 238 6.12 13.57 -4.31
C GLY A 238 6.27 12.66 -5.53
N ALA A 239 7.45 12.08 -5.73
CA ALA A 239 7.71 11.14 -6.82
C ALA A 239 6.85 9.88 -6.73
N LEU A 240 6.66 9.30 -5.54
CA LEU A 240 5.77 8.16 -5.33
C LEU A 240 4.30 8.52 -5.63
N THR A 241 3.86 9.69 -5.17
CA THR A 241 2.49 10.17 -5.39
C THR A 241 2.22 10.40 -6.88
N LEU A 242 3.14 11.08 -7.58
CA LEU A 242 3.07 11.26 -9.03
C LEU A 242 3.17 9.93 -9.79
N GLY A 243 4.02 9.01 -9.31
CA GLY A 243 4.17 7.67 -9.85
C GLY A 243 2.90 6.82 -9.76
N LEU A 244 2.01 7.11 -8.82
CA LEU A 244 0.68 6.48 -8.74
C LEU A 244 -0.36 7.22 -9.60
N ALA A 245 -0.33 8.55 -9.63
CA ALA A 245 -1.32 9.36 -10.34
C ALA A 245 -1.13 9.34 -11.87
N LEU A 246 0.10 9.45 -12.37
CA LEU A 246 0.39 9.55 -13.81
C LEU A 246 -0.05 8.31 -14.60
N PRO A 247 0.24 7.07 -14.17
CA PRO A 247 -0.38 5.85 -14.68
C PRO A 247 -1.88 5.90 -14.90
N GLN A 248 -2.62 6.40 -13.90
CA GLN A 248 -4.07 6.44 -13.94
C GLN A 248 -4.56 7.45 -14.97
N ILE A 249 -3.98 8.66 -14.97
CA ILE A 249 -4.32 9.71 -15.94
C ILE A 249 -4.00 9.25 -17.36
N ALA A 250 -2.82 8.65 -17.58
CA ALA A 250 -2.44 8.10 -18.88
C ALA A 250 -3.43 7.02 -19.34
N GLY A 251 -3.78 6.07 -18.46
CA GLY A 251 -4.77 5.04 -18.76
C GLY A 251 -6.15 5.62 -19.12
N ILE A 252 -6.61 6.65 -18.40
CA ILE A 252 -7.86 7.35 -18.68
C ILE A 252 -7.78 8.03 -20.05
N VAL A 253 -6.79 8.87 -20.30
CA VAL A 253 -6.65 9.61 -21.57
C VAL A 253 -6.55 8.65 -22.76
N LEU A 254 -5.69 7.63 -22.67
CA LEU A 254 -5.51 6.66 -23.75
C LEU A 254 -6.79 5.84 -24.00
N SER A 255 -7.50 5.45 -22.94
CA SER A 255 -8.79 4.76 -23.09
C SER A 255 -9.83 5.64 -23.78
N GLN A 256 -9.92 6.93 -23.46
CA GLN A 256 -10.86 7.86 -24.09
C GLN A 256 -10.52 8.12 -25.55
N ILE A 257 -9.23 8.31 -25.87
CA ILE A 257 -8.77 8.46 -27.26
C ILE A 257 -9.14 7.21 -28.08
N LEU A 258 -8.87 6.02 -27.53
CA LEU A 258 -9.20 4.76 -28.21
C LEU A 258 -10.72 4.58 -28.37
N ILE A 259 -11.53 4.96 -27.37
CA ILE A 259 -13.01 4.97 -27.49
C ILE A 259 -13.45 5.89 -28.64
N SER A 260 -12.91 7.12 -28.72
CA SER A 260 -13.27 8.08 -29.77
C SER A 260 -12.96 7.52 -31.15
N GLN A 261 -11.76 6.95 -31.34
CA GLN A 261 -11.34 6.35 -32.60
C GLN A 261 -12.26 5.21 -33.04
N ILE A 262 -12.62 4.29 -32.12
CA ILE A 262 -13.52 3.17 -32.44
C ILE A 262 -14.93 3.69 -32.77
N GLN A 263 -15.41 4.72 -32.06
CA GLN A 263 -16.74 5.29 -32.30
C GLN A 263 -16.82 6.02 -33.64
N GLU A 264 -15.77 6.76 -34.02
CA GLU A 264 -15.66 7.40 -35.33
C GLU A 264 -15.64 6.36 -36.45
N GLU A 265 -14.89 5.27 -36.28
CA GLU A 265 -14.87 4.17 -37.23
C GLU A 265 -16.26 3.55 -37.41
N ILE A 266 -16.96 3.23 -36.32
CA ILE A 266 -18.33 2.71 -36.37
C ILE A 266 -19.28 3.69 -37.08
N THR A 267 -19.16 4.98 -36.80
CA THR A 267 -20.04 6.03 -37.39
C THR A 267 -19.75 6.25 -38.88
N SER A 268 -18.49 6.09 -39.30
CA SER A 268 -18.11 6.18 -40.72
C SER A 268 -18.61 5.00 -41.55
N LEU A 269 -18.91 3.87 -40.91
CA LEU A 269 -19.39 2.64 -41.53
C LEU A 269 -20.93 2.53 -41.57
N SER A 270 -21.66 3.40 -40.84
CA SER A 270 -23.13 3.44 -40.78
C SER A 270 -23.73 4.45 -41.75
#